data_AF-A0AAW5EHN4-F1
#
_entry.id   AF-A0AAW5EHN4-F1
#
_cell.length_a   1.000
_cell.length_b   1.000
_cell.length_c   1.000
_cell.angle_alpha   90.00
_cell.angle_beta   90.00
_cell.angle_gamma   90.00
#
_symmetry.space_group_name_H-M   'P 1'
#
loop_
_entity.id
_entity.type
_entity.pdbx_description
1 polymer ?
#
loop_
_entity_poly.entity_id
_entity_poly.type
_entity_poly.pdbx_seq_one_letter_code
_entity_poly.pdbx_strand_id
1 'polypeptide(L)'
;AGKTQIVLSLPSLDTPVCATEAREFNKKVASYNGAEVVVVSMDLPFAMGRFCSTEGIENLSVASDFVAKEFGEKYGVLIGEGPL
;
A
#
# COMPACT_ATOMS: atom_id res chain seq x y z
N ALA A 1 -12.06 10.33 -11.62
CA ALA A 1 -11.85 10.15 -13.07
C ALA A 1 -10.99 11.30 -13.58
N GLY A 2 -9.89 11.01 -14.28
CA GLY A 2 -8.91 12.01 -14.75
C GLY A 2 -7.58 12.04 -14.00
N LYS A 3 -7.35 11.13 -13.03
CA LYS A 3 -6.05 10.91 -12.39
C LYS A 3 -5.52 9.53 -12.76
N THR A 4 -4.21 9.42 -12.96
CA THR A 4 -3.49 8.15 -13.08
C THR A 4 -3.47 7.46 -11.72
N GLN A 5 -4.11 6.30 -11.63
CA GLN A 5 -4.11 5.51 -10.41
C GLN A 5 -2.90 4.58 -10.39
N ILE A 6 -2.16 4.62 -9.29
CA ILE A 6 -1.03 3.73 -9.03
C ILE A 6 -1.41 2.85 -7.83
N VAL A 7 -1.41 1.54 -8.05
CA VAL A 7 -1.67 0.57 -6.98
C VAL A 7 -0.33 -0.03 -6.56
N LEU A 8 0.09 0.28 -5.33
CA LEU A 8 1.31 -0.23 -4.73
C LEU A 8 0.98 -1.45 -3.87
N SER A 9 1.20 -2.64 -4.42
CA SER A 9 0.95 -3.91 -3.73
C SER A 9 2.18 -4.35 -2.94
N LEU A 10 2.05 -4.45 -1.62
CA LEU A 10 3.13 -4.81 -0.69
C LEU A 10 2.70 -6.00 0.18
N PRO A 11 3.60 -6.91 0.58
CA PRO A 11 3.24 -7.99 1.51
C PRO A 11 2.74 -7.48 2.86
N SER A 12 3.51 -6.60 3.49
CA SER A 12 3.16 -5.97 4.78
C SER A 12 3.90 -4.65 4.96
N LEU A 13 3.16 -3.60 5.30
CA LEU A 13 3.64 -2.27 5.68
C LEU A 13 4.39 -2.27 7.02
N ASP A 14 4.28 -3.33 7.83
CA ASP A 14 4.99 -3.46 9.11
C ASP A 14 6.43 -3.97 8.96
N THR A 15 6.94 -4.02 7.72
CA THR A 15 8.34 -4.38 7.41
C THR A 15 9.14 -3.15 7.00
N PRO A 16 10.43 -3.04 7.38
CA PRO A 16 11.23 -1.83 7.15
C PRO A 16 11.42 -1.52 5.66
N VAL A 17 11.46 -2.54 4.81
CA VAL A 17 11.62 -2.39 3.36
C VAL A 17 10.34 -1.84 2.73
N CYS A 18 9.18 -2.45 3.00
CA CYS A 18 7.90 -1.99 2.47
C CYS A 18 7.52 -0.60 3.00
N ALA A 19 7.80 -0.33 4.28
CA ALA A 19 7.63 0.99 4.88
C ALA A 19 8.44 2.06 4.13
N THR A 20 9.70 1.77 3.84
CA THR A 20 10.58 2.68 3.10
C THR A 20 10.10 2.87 1.67
N GLU A 21 9.68 1.79 1.00
CA GLU A 21 9.11 1.84 -0.35
C GLU A 21 7.87 2.75 -0.41
N ALA A 22 6.88 2.51 0.46
CA ALA A 22 5.65 3.30 0.51
C ALA A 22 5.95 4.79 0.75
N ARG A 23 6.87 5.10 1.68
CA ARG A 23 7.26 6.49 1.99
C ARG A 23 7.95 7.18 0.82
N GLU A 24 8.96 6.55 0.23
CA GLU A 24 9.72 7.14 -0.87
C GLU A 24 8.88 7.25 -2.15
N PHE A 25 8.01 6.28 -2.40
CA PHE A 25 7.11 6.32 -3.54
C PHE A 25 6.07 7.43 -3.37
N ASN A 26 5.47 7.57 -2.18
CA ASN A 26 4.52 8.65 -1.91
C ASN A 26 5.15 10.04 -2.08
N LYS A 27 6.38 10.25 -1.59
CA LYS A 27 7.13 11.51 -1.80
C LYS A 27 7.34 11.81 -3.29
N LYS A 28 7.67 10.80 -4.09
CA LYS A 28 7.85 10.96 -5.53
C LYS A 28 6.55 11.33 -6.21
N VAL A 29 5.46 10.63 -5.92
CA VAL A 29 4.15 10.88 -6.56
C VAL A 29 3.55 12.21 -6.14
N ALA A 30 3.84 12.72 -4.94
CA ALA A 30 3.44 14.06 -4.53
C ALA A 30 3.96 15.18 -5.46
N SER A 31 5.03 14.93 -6.23
CA SER A 31 5.54 15.87 -7.25
C SER A 31 4.83 15.78 -8.61
N TYR A 32 4.02 14.75 -8.85
CA TYR A 32 3.31 14.53 -10.11
C TYR A 32 1.85 14.98 -10.00
N ASN A 33 1.51 16.03 -10.72
CA ASN A 33 0.10 16.44 -10.84
C ASN A 33 -0.70 15.37 -11.60
N GLY A 34 -1.81 14.96 -11.01
CA GLY A 34 -2.75 14.04 -11.64
C GLY A 34 -2.44 12.56 -11.42
N ALA A 35 -1.61 12.20 -10.44
CA ALA A 35 -1.45 10.82 -9.99
C ALA A 35 -1.99 10.62 -8.57
N GLU A 36 -2.48 9.41 -8.28
CA GLU A 36 -2.89 8.97 -6.94
C GLU A 36 -2.26 7.61 -6.63
N VAL A 37 -1.85 7.40 -5.38
CA VAL A 37 -1.29 6.13 -4.91
C VAL A 37 -2.23 5.49 -3.92
N VAL A 38 -2.57 4.23 -4.15
CA VAL A 38 -3.25 3.37 -3.19
C VAL A 38 -2.31 2.23 -2.82
N VAL A 39 -1.97 2.12 -1.54
CA VAL A 39 -1.16 1.03 -1.02
C VAL A 39 -2.08 -0.11 -0.59
N VAL A 40 -1.85 -1.30 -1.12
CA VAL A 40 -2.61 -2.51 -0.79
C VAL A 40 -1.69 -3.51 -0.11
N SER A 41 -2.13 -4.06 1.01
CA SER A 41 -1.41 -5.13 1.71
C SER A 41 -2.35 -6.09 2.43
N MET A 42 -1.77 -7.14 3.03
CA MET A 42 -2.49 -8.10 3.87
C MET A 42 -2.50 -7.68 5.36
N ASP A 43 -2.09 -6.45 5.68
CA ASP A 43 -2.13 -5.96 7.05
C ASP A 43 -3.57 -5.70 7.49
N LEU A 44 -3.82 -5.80 8.79
CA LEU A 44 -5.11 -5.42 9.36
C LEU A 44 -5.31 -3.91 9.26
N PRO A 45 -6.55 -3.41 9.02
CA PRO A 45 -6.81 -1.98 8.84
C PRO A 45 -6.27 -1.08 9.97
N PHE A 46 -6.31 -1.56 11.22
CA PHE A 46 -5.77 -0.80 12.36
C PHE A 46 -4.24 -0.67 12.33
N ALA A 47 -3.52 -1.67 11.80
CA ALA A 47 -2.07 -1.65 11.68
C ALA A 47 -1.64 -0.66 10.59
N MET A 48 -2.35 -0.64 9.47
CA MET A 48 -2.15 0.35 8.41
C MET A 48 -2.43 1.78 8.88
N GLY A 49 -3.47 1.98 9.71
CA GLY A 49 -3.78 3.29 10.30
C GLY A 49 -2.69 3.79 11.23
N ARG A 50 -2.10 2.90 12.05
CA ARG A 50 -0.92 3.21 12.86
C ARG A 50 0.26 3.63 11.99
N PHE A 51 0.54 2.92 10.90
CA PHE A 51 1.63 3.24 9.99
C PHE A 51 1.49 4.66 9.42
N CYS A 52 0.33 5.01 8.87
CA CYS A 52 0.08 6.34 8.29
C CYS A 52 0.29 7.46 9.33
N SER A 53 -0.14 7.22 10.58
CA SER A 53 0.01 8.16 11.69
C SER A 53 1.46 8.29 12.16
N THR A 54 2.23 7.20 12.17
CA THR A 54 3.60 7.16 12.70
C THR A 54 4.61 7.72 11.71
N GLU A 55 4.44 7.42 10.41
CA GLU A 55 5.34 7.88 9.34
C GLU A 55 5.04 9.30 8.85
N GLY A 56 3.97 9.93 9.37
CA GLY A 56 3.60 11.31 9.02
C GLY A 56 3.17 11.48 7.56
N ILE A 57 2.51 10.46 6.99
CA ILE A 57 2.11 10.48 5.58
C ILE A 57 0.62 10.84 5.48
N GLU A 58 0.33 12.13 5.34
CA GLU A 58 -1.06 12.65 5.36
C GLU A 58 -1.87 12.34 4.08
N ASN A 59 -1.20 11.98 2.98
CA ASN A 59 -1.84 11.78 1.66
C ASN A 59 -1.71 10.33 1.13
N LEU A 60 -1.51 9.35 2.01
CA LEU A 60 -1.44 7.94 1.60
C LEU A 60 -2.81 7.28 1.69
N SER A 61 -3.35 6.84 0.55
CA SER A 61 -4.51 5.95 0.57
C SER A 61 -4.06 4.53 0.84
N VAL A 62 -4.64 3.88 1.84
CA VAL A 62 -4.31 2.51 2.24
C VAL A 62 -5.54 1.62 2.16
N ALA A 63 -5.36 0.38 1.69
CA ALA A 63 -6.40 -0.63 1.60
C ALA A 63 -5.89 -1.99 2.10
N SER A 64 -6.67 -2.64 2.94
CA SER A 64 -6.39 -3.98 3.45
C SER A 64 -7.15 -5.01 2.63
N ASP A 65 -6.45 -5.99 2.08
CA ASP A 65 -7.05 -7.15 1.40
C ASP A 65 -7.15 -8.39 2.31
N PHE A 66 -6.87 -8.23 3.60
CA PHE A 66 -6.77 -9.35 4.56
C PHE A 66 -8.02 -10.24 4.62
N VAL A 67 -9.22 -9.66 4.52
CA VAL A 67 -10.48 -10.37 4.69
C VAL A 67 -10.90 -11.14 3.43
N ALA A 68 -11.00 -10.43 2.31
CA ALA A 68 -11.56 -10.99 1.08
C ALA A 68 -10.50 -11.65 0.20
N LYS A 69 -9.24 -11.19 0.26
CA LYS A 69 -8.12 -11.63 -0.59
C LYS A 69 -8.37 -11.46 -2.09
N GLU A 70 -9.43 -10.74 -2.43
CA GLU A 70 -9.98 -10.67 -3.78
C GLU A 70 -9.06 -9.86 -4.68
N PHE A 71 -8.38 -8.83 -4.14
CA PHE A 71 -7.37 -8.10 -4.90
C PHE A 71 -6.18 -8.99 -5.22
N GLY A 72 -5.64 -9.69 -4.22
CA GLY A 72 -4.52 -10.61 -4.39
C GLY A 72 -4.81 -11.70 -5.41
N GLU A 73 -5.99 -12.30 -5.36
CA GLU A 73 -6.42 -13.34 -6.31
C GLU A 73 -6.63 -12.78 -7.73
N LYS A 74 -7.34 -11.66 -7.87
CA LYS A 74 -7.67 -11.08 -9.19
C LYS A 74 -6.46 -10.47 -9.90
N TYR A 75 -5.53 -9.88 -9.16
CA TYR A 75 -4.30 -9.30 -9.70
C TYR A 75 -3.16 -10.31 -9.77
N GLY A 76 -3.34 -11.53 -9.26
CA GLY A 76 -2.31 -12.59 -9.30
C GLY A 76 -1.10 -12.28 -8.42
N VAL A 77 -1.28 -11.51 -7.36
CA VAL A 77 -0.22 -11.08 -6.42
C VAL A 77 -0.35 -11.71 -5.03
N LEU A 78 -1.34 -12.60 -4.84
CA LEU A 78 -1.49 -13.34 -3.59
C LEU A 78 -0.35 -14.34 -3.41
N ILE A 79 0.43 -14.16 -2.36
CA ILE A 79 1.48 -15.11 -1.95
C ILE A 79 0.82 -16.20 -1.11
N GLY A 80 0.82 -17.44 -1.62
CA GLY A 80 0.23 -18.59 -0.93
C GLY A 80 1.19 -19.28 0.04
N GLU A 81 2.44 -19.52 -0.37
CA GLU A 81 3.46 -20.21 0.41
C GLU A 81 4.85 -19.62 0.11
N GLY A 82 5.74 -19.68 1.10
CA GLY A 82 7.14 -19.26 0.97
C GLY A 82 7.65 -18.48 2.18
N PRO A 83 8.98 -18.32 2.32
CA PRO A 83 9.54 -17.40 3.30
C PRO A 83 9.22 -15.95 2.90
N LEU A 84 8.63 -15.20 3.82
CA LEU A 84 8.49 -13.74 3.78
C LEU A 84 9.62 -13.09 4.59
#